data_AF-V5FXX7-F1
#
_entry.id   AF-V5FXX7-F1
#
_cell.length_a   1.000
_cell.length_b   1.000
_cell.length_c   1.000
_cell.angle_alpha   90.00
_cell.angle_beta   90.00
_cell.angle_gamma   90.00
#
_symmetry.space_group_name_H-M   'P 1'
#
loop_
_entity.id
_entity.type
_entity.pdbx_description
1 polymer ?
#
loop_
_entity_poly.entity_id
_entity_poly.type
_entity_poly.pdbx_seq_one_letter_code
_entity_poly.pdbx_strand_id
1 'polypeptide(L)'
;MFSFLSKVYIQCGYVYRVVFYRLGVLIGNKPKKTILICWIVVFLSAFGFLRFQQEKNPLKLWVPPHTTFIRDSEWLMKSLQKGYREEGVMIVADDVLTPSIIGKLAEIDRQVRDVESDNLLKLHNVCFEIPKVDKGMLRMLETEINDTRQDPSMNMDPALYCSFIESMRKECYTKSILELWNFNKEHIESLTKDDIIRA
;
A
#
# COMPACT_ATOMS: atom_id res chain seq x y z
N MET A 1 30.59 -0.15 -53.88
CA MET A 1 29.96 0.21 -52.59
C MET A 1 30.97 0.69 -51.53
N PHE A 2 32.07 -0.01 -51.29
CA PHE A 2 33.10 0.38 -50.29
C PHE A 2 33.80 1.74 -50.55
N SER A 3 34.05 2.12 -51.81
CA SER A 3 34.70 3.41 -52.14
C SER A 3 33.84 4.65 -51.82
N PHE A 4 32.51 4.51 -51.86
CA PHE A 4 31.59 5.62 -51.60
C PHE A 4 31.46 5.89 -50.09
N LEU A 5 31.42 4.83 -49.28
CA LEU A 5 31.42 4.93 -47.81
C LEU A 5 32.72 5.56 -47.27
N SER A 6 33.87 5.22 -47.86
CA SER A 6 35.16 5.81 -47.47
C SER A 6 35.25 7.32 -47.78
N LYS A 7 34.77 7.77 -48.95
CA LYS A 7 34.71 9.20 -49.30
C LYS A 7 33.77 9.98 -48.39
N VAL A 8 32.60 9.43 -48.03
CA VAL A 8 31.67 10.05 -47.09
C VAL A 8 32.29 10.15 -45.68
N TYR A 9 32.99 9.11 -45.22
CA TYR A 9 33.66 9.10 -43.92
C TYR A 9 34.80 10.14 -43.83
N ILE A 10 35.60 10.27 -44.90
CA ILE A 10 36.69 11.25 -44.98
C ILE A 10 36.15 12.69 -45.06
N GLN A 11 35.10 12.92 -45.87
CA GLN A 11 34.47 14.24 -46.00
C GLN A 11 33.81 14.67 -44.67
N CYS A 12 33.14 13.74 -43.99
CA CYS A 12 32.53 13.98 -42.67
C CYS A 12 33.61 14.25 -41.61
N GLY A 13 34.71 13.48 -41.62
CA GLY A 13 35.86 13.67 -40.72
C GLY A 13 36.57 15.02 -40.92
N TYR A 14 36.71 15.49 -42.15
CA TYR A 14 37.31 16.80 -42.44
C TYR A 14 36.42 17.96 -41.95
N VAL A 15 35.10 17.88 -42.20
CA VAL A 15 34.13 18.88 -41.72
C VAL A 15 34.11 18.93 -40.19
N TYR A 16 34.09 17.77 -39.52
CA TYR A 16 34.22 17.69 -38.08
C TYR A 16 35.51 18.40 -37.62
N ARG A 17 36.65 18.06 -38.20
CA ARG A 17 37.95 18.65 -37.81
C ARG A 17 37.96 20.17 -37.96
N VAL A 18 37.40 20.71 -39.03
CA VAL A 18 37.32 22.17 -39.25
C VAL A 18 36.38 22.84 -38.25
N VAL A 19 35.23 22.24 -37.97
CA VAL A 19 34.24 22.79 -37.02
C VAL A 19 34.82 22.80 -35.60
N PHE A 20 35.37 21.69 -35.12
CA PHE A 20 35.95 21.60 -33.78
C PHE A 20 37.20 22.45 -33.63
N TYR A 21 38.02 22.58 -34.69
CA TYR A 21 39.17 23.49 -34.67
C TYR A 21 38.73 24.95 -34.55
N ARG A 22 37.74 25.39 -35.34
CA ARG A 22 37.20 26.76 -35.26
C ARG A 22 36.53 27.05 -33.93
N LEU A 23 35.76 26.09 -33.40
CA LEU A 23 35.13 26.19 -32.09
C LEU A 23 36.18 26.26 -30.97
N GLY A 24 37.21 25.43 -31.01
CA GLY A 24 38.31 25.42 -30.05
C GLY A 24 39.08 26.74 -30.02
N VAL A 25 39.40 27.30 -31.20
CA VAL A 25 40.04 28.61 -31.31
C VAL A 25 39.13 29.72 -30.75
N LEU A 26 37.82 29.66 -31.01
CA LEU A 26 36.85 30.62 -30.48
C LEU A 26 36.73 30.57 -28.95
N ILE A 27 36.72 29.37 -28.37
CA ILE A 27 36.70 29.14 -26.92
C ILE A 27 38.00 29.65 -26.28
N GLY A 28 39.15 29.30 -26.86
CA GLY A 28 40.47 29.67 -26.36
C GLY A 28 40.75 31.18 -26.40
N ASN A 29 40.21 31.89 -27.40
CA ASN A 29 40.36 33.34 -27.51
C ASN A 29 39.54 34.14 -26.49
N LYS A 30 38.44 33.58 -25.94
CA LYS A 30 37.53 34.30 -25.02
C LYS A 30 37.03 33.41 -23.87
N PRO A 31 37.92 32.87 -23.01
CA PRO A 31 37.55 31.86 -22.01
C PRO A 31 36.52 32.36 -20.99
N LYS A 32 36.64 33.60 -20.50
CA LYS A 32 35.70 34.18 -19.52
C LYS A 32 34.26 34.28 -20.05
N LYS A 33 34.09 34.62 -21.32
CA LYS A 33 32.76 34.72 -21.95
C LYS A 33 32.14 33.34 -22.16
N THR A 34 32.95 32.36 -22.58
CA THR A 34 32.51 30.97 -22.73
C THR A 34 32.03 30.39 -21.40
N ILE A 35 32.79 30.60 -20.32
CA ILE A 35 32.41 30.13 -18.97
C ILE A 35 31.07 30.75 -18.54
N LEU A 36 30.89 32.05 -18.72
CA LEU A 36 29.63 32.73 -18.38
C LEU A 36 28.43 32.14 -19.15
N ILE A 37 28.61 31.89 -20.45
CA ILE A 37 27.56 31.28 -21.29
C ILE A 37 27.23 29.87 -20.79
N CYS A 38 28.24 29.04 -20.47
CA CYS A 38 28.01 27.72 -19.89
C CYS A 38 27.23 27.78 -18.58
N TRP A 39 27.57 28.71 -17.67
CA TRP A 39 26.83 28.92 -16.43
C TRP A 39 25.39 29.32 -16.67
N ILE A 40 25.14 30.25 -17.60
CA ILE A 40 23.77 30.65 -17.97
C ILE A 40 22.95 29.45 -18.46
N VAL A 41 23.53 28.60 -19.31
CA VAL A 41 22.85 27.38 -19.81
C VAL A 41 22.55 26.40 -18.67
N VAL A 42 23.49 26.20 -17.74
CA VAL A 42 23.30 25.34 -16.57
C VAL A 42 22.20 25.89 -15.67
N PHE A 43 22.20 27.19 -15.35
CA PHE A 43 21.18 27.80 -14.51
C PHE A 43 19.79 27.76 -15.14
N LEU A 44 19.68 28.03 -16.45
CA LEU A 44 18.41 27.92 -17.18
C LEU A 44 17.86 26.49 -17.16
N SER A 45 18.74 25.49 -17.27
CA SER A 45 18.37 24.08 -17.20
C SER A 45 17.98 23.67 -15.77
N ALA A 46 18.69 24.18 -14.76
CA ALA A 46 18.40 23.94 -13.36
C ALA A 46 17.07 24.57 -12.91
N PHE A 47 16.61 25.63 -13.58
CA PHE A 47 15.30 26.22 -13.32
C PHE A 47 14.15 25.23 -13.50
N GLY A 48 14.32 24.19 -14.33
CA GLY A 48 13.36 23.10 -14.50
C GLY A 48 13.08 22.31 -13.21
N PHE A 49 14.02 22.28 -12.26
CA PHE A 49 13.84 21.59 -10.98
C PHE A 49 12.76 22.23 -10.10
N LEU A 50 12.37 23.48 -10.34
CA LEU A 50 11.25 24.11 -9.62
C LEU A 50 9.89 23.43 -9.90
N ARG A 51 9.78 22.67 -11.00
CA ARG A 51 8.60 21.86 -11.32
C ARG A 51 8.82 20.36 -11.11
N PHE A 52 9.88 19.96 -10.40
CA PHE A 52 10.10 18.55 -10.11
C PHE A 52 9.00 18.02 -9.18
N GLN A 53 8.27 17.01 -9.65
CA GLN A 53 7.23 16.32 -8.89
C GLN A 53 7.68 14.88 -8.67
N GLN A 54 7.75 14.46 -7.41
CA GLN A 54 8.09 13.08 -7.07
C GLN A 54 6.82 12.23 -7.04
N GLU A 55 6.76 11.23 -7.93
CA GLU A 55 5.72 10.22 -7.89
C GLU A 55 6.01 9.22 -6.76
N LYS A 56 5.00 8.96 -5.93
CA LYS A 56 5.09 8.01 -4.80
C LYS A 56 4.15 6.82 -4.95
N ASN A 57 3.23 6.86 -5.92
CA ASN A 57 2.29 5.78 -6.13
C ASN A 57 3.01 4.55 -6.71
N PRO A 58 3.10 3.42 -5.99
CA PRO A 58 3.83 2.25 -6.44
C PRO A 58 3.25 1.67 -7.74
N LEU A 59 1.94 1.74 -7.95
CA LEU A 59 1.32 1.24 -9.19
C LEU A 59 1.83 2.00 -10.41
N LYS A 60 2.02 3.32 -10.31
CA LYS A 60 2.52 4.15 -11.40
C LYS A 60 4.04 4.01 -11.61
N LEU A 61 4.79 3.63 -10.58
CA LEU A 61 6.24 3.40 -10.69
C LEU A 61 6.57 2.04 -11.30
N TRP A 62 5.87 1.00 -10.88
CA TRP A 62 6.26 -0.39 -11.16
C TRP A 62 5.45 -1.05 -12.25
N VAL A 63 4.27 -0.51 -12.58
CA VAL A 63 3.41 -1.08 -13.62
C VAL A 63 3.46 -0.20 -14.87
N PRO A 64 3.68 -0.80 -16.06
CA PRO A 64 3.63 -0.05 -17.31
C PRO A 64 2.28 0.67 -17.48
N PRO A 65 2.31 1.92 -17.99
CA PRO A 65 1.09 2.66 -18.25
C PRO A 65 0.24 1.94 -19.32
N HIS A 66 -1.09 2.11 -19.23
CA HIS A 66 -2.07 1.57 -20.19
C HIS A 66 -2.22 0.04 -20.25
N THR A 67 -1.83 -0.67 -19.19
CA THR A 67 -2.13 -2.11 -19.03
C THR A 67 -3.57 -2.32 -18.56
N THR A 68 -4.14 -3.50 -18.86
CA THR A 68 -5.47 -3.90 -18.34
C THR A 68 -5.50 -3.90 -16.83
N PHE A 69 -4.42 -4.36 -16.19
CA PHE A 69 -4.26 -4.35 -14.74
C PHE A 69 -4.44 -2.95 -14.13
N ILE A 70 -3.84 -1.91 -14.72
CA ILE A 70 -3.99 -0.53 -14.23
C ILE A 70 -5.43 -0.05 -14.40
N ARG A 71 -6.04 -0.27 -15.56
CA ARG A 71 -7.43 0.14 -15.82
C ARG A 71 -8.40 -0.51 -14.81
N ASP A 72 -8.24 -1.81 -14.59
CA ASP A 72 -9.15 -2.58 -13.74
C ASP A 72 -8.90 -2.25 -12.26
N SER A 73 -7.64 -2.04 -11.85
CA SER A 73 -7.28 -1.58 -10.50
C SER A 73 -7.75 -0.17 -10.21
N GLU A 74 -7.61 0.76 -11.16
CA GLU A 74 -8.13 2.13 -11.06
C GLU A 74 -9.65 2.13 -10.96
N TRP A 75 -10.34 1.32 -11.77
CA TRP A 75 -11.79 1.16 -11.69
C TRP A 75 -12.21 0.61 -10.31
N LEU A 76 -11.52 -0.41 -9.82
CA LEU A 76 -11.81 -1.03 -8.51
C LEU A 76 -11.62 -0.02 -7.37
N MET A 77 -10.48 0.67 -7.33
CA MET A 77 -10.19 1.68 -6.32
C MET A 77 -11.19 2.85 -6.38
N LYS A 78 -11.55 3.30 -7.59
CA LYS A 78 -12.52 4.38 -7.78
C LYS A 78 -13.94 3.98 -7.40
N SER A 79 -14.33 2.72 -7.62
CA SER A 79 -15.70 2.25 -7.41
C SER A 79 -15.93 1.83 -5.96
N LEU A 80 -15.01 1.08 -5.36
CA LEU A 80 -15.15 0.66 -3.97
C LEU A 80 -14.85 1.82 -3.00
N GLN A 81 -13.95 2.73 -3.37
CA GLN A 81 -13.47 3.85 -2.54
C GLN A 81 -13.03 3.44 -1.12
N LYS A 82 -12.82 2.15 -0.92
CA LYS A 82 -12.53 1.50 0.36
C LYS A 82 -11.30 0.65 0.15
N GLY A 83 -10.17 1.18 0.61
CA GLY A 83 -8.96 0.41 0.85
C GLY A 83 -8.72 0.36 2.34
N TYR A 84 -8.19 -0.76 2.83
CA TYR A 84 -7.67 -0.85 4.18
C TYR A 84 -6.18 -1.10 4.11
N ARG A 85 -5.47 -0.65 5.13
CA ARG A 85 -4.05 -0.89 5.30
C ARG A 85 -3.90 -1.96 6.38
N GLU A 86 -3.30 -3.08 6.01
CA GLU A 86 -3.00 -4.14 6.97
C GLU A 86 -1.74 -3.77 7.76
N GLU A 87 -1.88 -3.77 9.09
CA GLU A 87 -0.77 -3.63 10.03
C GLU A 87 -0.79 -4.88 10.92
N GLY A 88 0.34 -5.57 11.01
CA GLY A 88 0.44 -6.87 11.68
C GLY A 88 1.59 -6.91 12.68
N VAL A 89 1.36 -7.60 13.80
CA VAL A 89 2.38 -7.89 14.81
C VAL A 89 2.50 -9.40 14.94
N MET A 90 3.73 -9.91 14.89
CA MET A 90 4.03 -11.33 15.07
C MET A 90 4.74 -11.52 16.41
N ILE A 91 4.16 -12.34 17.28
CA ILE A 91 4.75 -12.70 18.57
C ILE A 91 5.49 -14.03 18.43
N VAL A 92 6.72 -14.07 18.94
CA VAL A 92 7.58 -15.26 18.89
C VAL A 92 7.97 -15.63 20.31
N ALA A 93 7.77 -16.90 20.67
CA ALA A 93 8.18 -17.54 21.91
C ALA A 93 8.34 -19.05 21.65
N ASP A 94 8.98 -19.78 22.57
CA ASP A 94 9.10 -21.24 22.46
C ASP A 94 7.72 -21.92 22.49
N ASP A 95 6.82 -21.42 23.34
CA ASP A 95 5.40 -21.81 23.37
C ASP A 95 4.51 -20.57 23.49
N VAL A 96 3.88 -20.22 22.36
CA VAL A 96 3.01 -19.05 22.23
C VAL A 96 1.62 -19.27 22.86
N LEU A 97 1.23 -20.52 23.15
CA LEU A 97 -0.08 -20.87 23.71
C LEU A 97 -0.04 -20.98 25.24
N THR A 98 0.78 -20.15 25.88
CA THR A 98 0.85 -20.06 27.33
C THR A 98 0.05 -18.86 27.85
N PRO A 99 -0.62 -18.97 29.01
CA PRO A 99 -1.43 -17.87 29.56
C PRO A 99 -0.65 -16.56 29.72
N SER A 100 0.63 -16.64 30.08
CA SER A 100 1.49 -15.47 30.21
C SER A 100 1.68 -14.73 28.87
N ILE A 101 1.87 -15.46 27.77
CA ILE A 101 2.06 -14.86 26.44
C ILE A 101 0.75 -14.32 25.89
N ILE A 102 -0.36 -15.04 26.03
CA ILE A 102 -1.69 -14.55 25.62
C ILE A 102 -2.10 -13.31 26.44
N GLY A 103 -1.82 -13.29 27.74
CA GLY A 103 -2.01 -12.12 28.58
C GLY A 103 -1.16 -10.93 28.13
N LYS A 104 0.10 -11.17 27.74
CA LYS A 104 0.97 -10.12 27.18
C LYS A 104 0.45 -9.59 25.83
N LEU A 105 -0.05 -10.48 24.98
CA LEU A 105 -0.70 -10.10 23.72
C LEU A 105 -1.93 -9.22 23.97
N ALA A 106 -2.76 -9.55 24.96
CA ALA A 106 -3.92 -8.73 25.35
C ALA A 106 -3.50 -7.36 25.89
N GLU A 107 -2.39 -7.29 26.63
CA GLU A 107 -1.82 -6.02 27.07
C GLU A 107 -1.37 -5.14 25.90
N ILE A 108 -0.67 -5.73 24.92
CA ILE A 108 -0.19 -5.05 23.71
C ILE A 108 -1.37 -4.55 22.87
N ASP A 109 -2.37 -5.39 22.61
CA ASP A 109 -3.57 -5.02 21.83
C ASP A 109 -4.28 -3.82 22.47
N ARG A 110 -4.44 -3.82 23.80
CA ARG A 110 -5.00 -2.68 24.54
C ARG A 110 -4.17 -1.42 24.36
N GLN A 111 -2.85 -1.51 24.55
CA GLN A 111 -1.96 -0.36 24.39
C GLN A 111 -2.08 0.23 22.98
N VAL A 112 -2.10 -0.61 21.94
CA VAL A 112 -2.23 -0.18 20.54
C VAL A 112 -3.58 0.50 20.27
N ARG A 113 -4.68 -0.01 20.82
CA ARG A 113 -6.02 0.60 20.67
C ARG A 113 -6.13 1.97 21.36
N ASP A 114 -5.41 2.14 22.46
CA ASP A 114 -5.44 3.34 23.29
C ASP A 114 -4.44 4.42 22.85
N VAL A 115 -3.55 4.13 21.90
CA VAL A 115 -2.62 5.14 21.36
C VAL A 115 -3.40 6.28 20.71
N GLU A 116 -3.05 7.51 21.10
CA GLU A 116 -3.53 8.74 20.49
C GLU A 116 -2.44 9.33 19.60
N SER A 117 -2.81 9.72 18.38
CA SER A 117 -1.96 10.49 17.48
C SER A 117 -1.94 11.98 17.85
N ASP A 118 -1.03 12.75 17.28
CA ASP A 118 -0.91 14.22 17.48
C ASP A 118 -2.23 14.97 17.23
N ASN A 119 -3.13 14.42 16.40
CA ASN A 119 -4.45 14.96 16.12
C ASN A 119 -5.57 14.40 17.03
N LEU A 120 -5.23 13.78 18.18
CA LEU A 120 -6.18 13.16 19.12
C LEU A 120 -7.06 12.07 18.48
N LEU A 121 -6.53 11.39 17.46
CA LEU A 121 -7.19 10.26 16.80
C LEU A 121 -6.74 8.96 17.44
N LYS A 122 -7.71 8.14 17.85
CA LYS A 122 -7.51 6.75 18.27
C LYS A 122 -7.72 5.80 17.09
N LEU A 123 -7.20 4.58 17.21
CA LEU A 123 -7.34 3.55 16.18
C LEU A 123 -8.80 3.30 15.79
N HIS A 124 -9.72 3.33 16.76
CA HIS A 124 -11.14 3.10 16.50
C HIS A 124 -11.80 4.12 15.56
N ASN A 125 -11.23 5.32 15.42
CA ASN A 125 -11.77 6.38 14.55
C ASN A 125 -11.36 6.22 13.08
N VAL A 126 -10.33 5.43 12.80
CA VAL A 126 -9.72 5.31 11.47
C VAL A 126 -9.65 3.88 10.96
N CYS A 127 -10.10 2.92 11.77
CA CYS A 127 -10.05 1.50 11.43
C CYS A 127 -11.00 1.16 10.26
N PHE A 128 -10.72 0.04 9.60
CA PHE A 128 -11.65 -0.52 8.64
C PHE A 128 -12.81 -1.18 9.37
N GLU A 129 -14.01 -0.62 9.23
CA GLU A 129 -15.21 -1.15 9.89
C GLU A 129 -15.85 -2.28 9.10
N ILE A 130 -16.16 -3.38 9.79
CA ILE A 130 -16.95 -4.50 9.28
C ILE A 130 -18.20 -4.73 10.13
N PRO A 131 -19.26 -5.32 9.55
CA PRO A 131 -20.40 -5.78 10.33
C PRO A 131 -19.99 -6.88 11.32
N LYS A 132 -20.32 -6.71 12.60
CA LYS A 132 -20.10 -7.69 13.66
C LYS A 132 -21.14 -8.81 13.58
N VAL A 133 -20.66 -10.04 13.42
CA VAL A 133 -21.52 -11.23 13.46
C VAL A 133 -21.50 -11.82 14.86
N ASP A 134 -22.67 -11.96 15.49
CA ASP A 134 -22.79 -12.60 16.80
C ASP A 134 -22.79 -14.13 16.66
N LYS A 135 -22.26 -14.85 17.67
CA LYS A 135 -22.35 -16.33 17.78
C LYS A 135 -23.80 -16.82 17.69
N GLY A 136 -24.77 -16.04 18.18
CA GLY A 136 -26.20 -16.35 18.03
C GLY A 136 -26.66 -16.35 16.56
N MET A 137 -26.17 -15.40 15.76
CA MET A 137 -26.46 -15.33 14.32
C MET A 137 -25.75 -16.44 13.55
N LEU A 138 -24.49 -16.75 13.90
CA LEU A 138 -23.76 -17.89 13.33
C LEU A 138 -24.50 -19.20 13.60
N ARG A 139 -25.01 -19.39 14.81
CA ARG A 139 -25.84 -20.57 15.13
C ARG A 139 -27.11 -20.63 14.31
N MET A 140 -27.81 -19.51 14.10
CA MET A 140 -28.97 -19.49 13.20
C MET A 140 -28.60 -19.90 11.77
N LEU A 141 -27.45 -19.44 11.27
CA LEU A 141 -26.93 -19.84 9.95
C LEU A 141 -26.53 -21.32 9.90
N GLU A 142 -26.02 -21.90 11.01
CA GLU A 142 -25.64 -23.31 11.09
C GLU A 142 -26.83 -24.26 11.27
N THR A 143 -27.88 -23.84 11.98
CA THR A 143 -29.01 -24.72 12.35
C THR A 143 -29.93 -25.03 11.15
N GLU A 144 -29.88 -24.24 10.09
CA GLU A 144 -30.61 -24.54 8.84
C GLU A 144 -29.86 -25.50 7.90
N ILE A 145 -28.65 -25.95 8.25
CA ILE A 145 -27.82 -26.78 7.38
C ILE A 145 -28.05 -28.26 7.69
N ASN A 146 -29.20 -28.77 7.24
CA ASN A 146 -29.25 -30.11 6.68
C ASN A 146 -29.27 -29.95 5.15
N ASP A 147 -28.07 -30.07 4.57
CA ASP A 147 -27.78 -30.39 3.16
C ASP A 147 -27.55 -29.28 2.10
N THR A 148 -27.42 -28.00 2.43
CA THR A 148 -26.69 -27.07 1.51
C THR A 148 -26.02 -25.93 2.26
N ARG A 149 -24.70 -25.78 2.08
CA ARG A 149 -23.93 -24.58 2.48
C ARG A 149 -24.30 -23.42 1.55
N GLN A 150 -25.53 -22.95 1.59
CA GLN A 150 -25.97 -21.86 0.75
C GLN A 150 -25.73 -20.52 1.45
N ASP A 151 -24.81 -19.75 0.90
CA ASP A 151 -24.54 -18.38 1.34
C ASP A 151 -25.79 -17.52 1.09
N PRO A 152 -26.33 -16.84 2.13
CA PRO A 152 -27.51 -15.98 2.00
C PRO A 152 -27.34 -14.90 0.92
N SER A 153 -26.10 -14.46 0.64
CA SER A 153 -25.81 -13.49 -0.42
C SER A 153 -26.12 -13.99 -1.83
N MET A 154 -26.21 -15.31 -2.04
CA MET A 154 -26.53 -15.90 -3.34
C MET A 154 -28.04 -16.07 -3.59
N ASN A 155 -28.82 -16.24 -2.52
CA ASN A 155 -30.24 -16.58 -2.59
C ASN A 155 -31.17 -15.40 -2.26
N MET A 156 -30.67 -14.40 -1.53
CA MET A 156 -31.45 -13.24 -1.10
C MET A 156 -31.43 -12.14 -2.15
N ASP A 157 -32.52 -11.37 -2.24
CA ASP A 157 -32.54 -10.16 -3.05
C ASP A 157 -31.42 -9.20 -2.59
N PRO A 158 -30.61 -8.64 -3.51
CA PRO A 158 -29.49 -7.79 -3.14
C PRO A 158 -29.86 -6.58 -2.29
N ALA A 159 -31.04 -5.98 -2.50
CA ALA A 159 -31.46 -4.82 -1.73
C ALA A 159 -31.78 -5.21 -0.29
N LEU A 160 -32.47 -6.34 -0.10
CA LEU A 160 -32.76 -6.87 1.23
C LEU A 160 -31.47 -7.27 1.96
N TYR A 161 -30.56 -7.96 1.27
CA TYR A 161 -29.27 -8.36 1.84
C TYR A 161 -28.44 -7.14 2.27
N CYS A 162 -28.28 -6.14 1.40
CA CYS A 162 -27.56 -4.92 1.76
C CYS A 162 -28.20 -4.19 2.94
N SER A 163 -29.53 -4.07 2.98
CA SER A 163 -30.24 -3.42 4.10
C SER A 163 -29.97 -4.12 5.44
N PHE A 164 -29.92 -5.46 5.43
CA PHE A 164 -29.61 -6.26 6.60
C PHE A 164 -28.15 -6.03 7.04
N ILE A 165 -27.20 -6.10 6.11
CA ILE A 165 -25.77 -5.86 6.37
C ILE A 165 -25.52 -4.46 6.93
N GLU A 166 -26.18 -3.44 6.37
CA GLU A 166 -26.02 -2.04 6.78
C GLU A 166 -26.62 -1.76 8.16
N SER A 167 -27.62 -2.53 8.58
CA SER A 167 -28.24 -2.42 9.90
C SER A 167 -27.42 -3.03 11.03
N MET A 168 -26.45 -3.88 10.71
CA MET A 168 -25.61 -4.54 11.71
C MET A 168 -24.70 -3.55 12.44
N ARG A 169 -24.41 -3.86 13.70
CA ARG A 169 -23.40 -3.12 14.47
C ARG A 169 -22.05 -3.30 13.79
N LYS A 170 -21.37 -2.20 13.52
CA LYS A 170 -20.02 -2.22 12.95
C LYS A 170 -18.97 -2.32 14.05
N GLU A 171 -17.85 -2.96 13.73
CA GLU A 171 -16.67 -3.01 14.58
C GLU A 171 -15.39 -2.92 13.74
N CYS A 172 -14.28 -2.56 14.38
CA CYS A 172 -12.99 -2.52 13.71
C CYS A 172 -12.53 -3.93 13.32
N TYR A 173 -12.24 -4.13 12.04
CA TYR A 173 -11.64 -5.35 11.53
C TYR A 173 -10.28 -5.59 12.19
N THR A 174 -10.20 -6.61 13.04
CA THR A 174 -8.97 -7.06 13.68
C THR A 174 -8.90 -8.57 13.59
N LYS A 175 -7.75 -9.13 13.22
CA LYS A 175 -7.50 -10.58 13.28
C LYS A 175 -6.62 -10.86 14.49
N SER A 176 -7.19 -11.42 15.55
CA SER A 176 -6.44 -11.77 16.76
C SER A 176 -7.03 -13.01 17.42
N ILE A 177 -6.16 -13.88 17.96
CA ILE A 177 -6.60 -15.05 18.76
C ILE A 177 -7.43 -14.62 19.99
N LEU A 178 -7.25 -13.38 20.45
CA LEU A 178 -8.02 -12.81 21.56
C LEU A 178 -9.54 -12.72 21.29
N GLU A 179 -9.94 -12.78 20.02
CA GLU A 179 -11.35 -12.78 19.61
C GLU A 179 -12.11 -13.99 20.18
N LEU A 180 -11.45 -15.14 20.36
CA LEU A 180 -12.05 -16.35 20.96
C LEU A 180 -12.68 -16.06 22.33
N TRP A 181 -12.06 -15.16 23.08
CA TRP A 181 -12.46 -14.73 24.42
C TRP A 181 -13.06 -13.31 24.45
N ASN A 182 -13.52 -12.80 23.30
CA ASN A 182 -14.13 -11.47 23.16
C ASN A 182 -13.25 -10.32 23.70
N PHE A 183 -11.92 -10.46 23.66
CA PHE A 183 -10.99 -9.47 24.23
C PHE A 183 -11.21 -9.20 25.73
N ASN A 184 -11.85 -10.12 26.46
CA ASN A 184 -12.11 -9.95 27.89
C ASN A 184 -10.83 -10.22 28.70
N LYS A 185 -10.22 -9.14 29.21
CA LYS A 185 -8.96 -9.19 29.95
C LYS A 185 -9.03 -10.08 31.19
N GLU A 186 -10.07 -9.92 32.02
CA GLU A 186 -10.21 -10.68 33.27
C GLU A 186 -10.32 -12.19 32.98
N HIS A 187 -11.07 -12.53 31.93
CA HIS A 187 -11.18 -13.92 31.50
C HIS A 187 -9.84 -14.46 30.99
N ILE A 188 -9.15 -13.70 30.12
CA ILE A 188 -7.85 -14.08 29.56
C ILE A 188 -6.80 -14.31 30.65
N GLU A 189 -6.75 -13.45 31.66
CA GLU A 189 -5.81 -13.58 32.79
C GLU A 189 -6.08 -14.82 33.66
N SER A 190 -7.32 -15.33 33.64
CA SER A 190 -7.72 -16.53 34.38
C SER A 190 -7.53 -17.85 33.61
N LEU A 191 -7.16 -17.80 32.33
CA LEU A 191 -7.07 -18.99 31.48
C LEU A 191 -5.93 -19.92 31.90
N THR A 192 -6.21 -21.23 31.88
CA THR A 192 -5.16 -22.24 31.95
C THR A 192 -4.67 -22.59 30.55
N LYS A 193 -3.51 -23.25 30.47
CA LYS A 193 -2.97 -23.75 29.19
C LYS A 193 -3.95 -24.72 28.51
N ASP A 194 -4.61 -25.56 29.28
CA ASP A 194 -5.56 -26.52 28.72
C ASP A 194 -6.84 -25.85 28.19
N ASP A 195 -7.25 -24.73 28.79
CA ASP A 195 -8.37 -23.93 28.28
C ASP A 195 -8.02 -23.26 26.95
N ILE A 196 -6.78 -22.78 26.81
CA ILE A 196 -6.28 -22.17 25.56
C ILE A 196 -6.26 -23.20 24.42
N ILE A 197 -5.84 -24.43 24.71
CA ILE A 197 -5.73 -25.49 23.69
C ILE A 197 -7.12 -26.01 23.26
N ARG A 198 -8.13 -25.96 24.14
CA ARG A 198 -9.50 -26.47 23.89
C ARG A 198 -10.51 -25.42 23.45
N ALA A 199 -10.09 -24.17 23.27
CA ALA A 199 -10.94 -23.02 22.96
C ALA A 199 -11.63 -23.11 21.59
#